data_AF-A0A7K6X743-F1
#
_entry.id   AF-A0A7K6X743-F1
#
_cell.length_a   1.000
_cell.length_b   1.000
_cell.length_c   1.000
_cell.angle_alpha   90.00
_cell.angle_beta   90.00
_cell.angle_gamma   90.00
#
_symmetry.space_group_name_H-M   'P 1'
#
loop_
_entity.id
_entity.type
_entity.pdbx_description
1 polymer ?
#
loop_
_entity_poly.entity_id
_entity_poly.type
_entity_poly.pdbx_seq_one_letter_code
_entity_poly.pdbx_strand_id
1 'polypeptide(L)'
;MDEVVETLTKIEQNYKLFQQQQFTFIRALERTREEAHDMFRPVSSIVQVQCYKDHHCYNSTDRRILNMFICICNDLRNLCRKMETVHPGDSVTNGLLEKCKVLLNDSNDLSALRATYPHGVVNYLSLTEARHRYGGVVSVLPIVIDSMREWITYSKRHTLYIVSRGCAMSKKETPTSQTPAAGNSAAQISNSNKNTVRLQEKDFQKFLAANQRPQEKAPWRPPGKHP
;
A
#
# COMPACT_ATOMS: atom_id res chain seq x y z
N MET A 1 -10.87 17.38 -5.97
CA MET A 1 -10.07 16.37 -6.70
C MET A 1 -8.62 16.83 -6.86
N ASP A 2 -8.35 18.04 -7.35
CA ASP A 2 -6.96 18.48 -7.59
C ASP A 2 -6.08 18.50 -6.34
N GLU A 3 -6.62 18.91 -5.19
CA GLU A 3 -5.91 18.88 -3.91
C GLU A 3 -5.46 17.45 -3.51
N VAL A 4 -6.27 16.43 -3.82
CA VAL A 4 -5.93 15.01 -3.55
C VAL A 4 -4.76 14.58 -4.44
N VAL A 5 -4.75 15.01 -5.70
CA VAL A 5 -3.66 14.71 -6.64
C VAL A 5 -2.37 15.39 -6.19
N GLU A 6 -2.43 16.67 -5.85
CA GLU A 6 -1.26 17.43 -5.37
C GLU A 6 -0.70 16.83 -4.08
N THR A 7 -1.58 16.49 -3.12
CA THR A 7 -1.18 15.84 -1.88
C THR A 7 -0.48 14.50 -2.15
N LEU A 8 -1.02 13.67 -3.05
CA LEU A 8 -0.38 12.40 -3.41
C LEU A 8 1.00 12.64 -4.07
N THR A 9 1.11 13.60 -4.98
CA THR A 9 2.39 13.92 -5.63
C THR A 9 3.46 14.34 -4.61
N LYS A 10 3.10 15.13 -3.60
CA LYS A 10 4.01 15.50 -2.51
C LYS A 10 4.44 14.27 -1.69
N ILE A 11 3.51 13.37 -1.40
CA ILE A 11 3.81 12.12 -0.68
C ILE A 11 4.76 11.24 -1.51
N GLU A 12 4.53 11.12 -2.82
CA GLU A 12 5.41 10.36 -3.73
C GLU A 12 6.83 10.93 -3.78
N GLN A 13 6.99 12.25 -3.74
CA GLN A 13 8.30 12.90 -3.64
C GLN A 13 9.01 12.55 -2.33
N ASN A 14 8.30 12.63 -1.20
CA ASN A 14 8.84 12.23 0.10
C ASN A 14 9.20 10.74 0.15
N TYR A 15 8.34 9.89 -0.42
CA TYR A 15 8.60 8.46 -0.54
C TYR A 15 9.82 8.17 -1.40
N LYS A 16 10.03 8.90 -2.50
CA LYS A 16 11.24 8.76 -3.34
C LYS A 16 12.52 9.09 -2.55
N LEU A 17 12.50 10.13 -1.73
CA LEU A 17 13.62 10.47 -0.83
C LEU A 17 13.85 9.39 0.23
N PHE A 18 12.78 8.81 0.78
CA PHE A 18 12.87 7.69 1.71
C PHE A 18 13.46 6.45 1.03
N GLN A 19 13.03 6.15 -0.19
CA GLN A 19 13.48 4.99 -0.97
C GLN A 19 14.98 5.05 -1.27
N GLN A 20 15.52 6.24 -1.54
CA GLN A 20 16.97 6.47 -1.67
C GLN A 20 17.75 6.17 -0.37
N GLN A 21 17.10 6.35 0.78
CA GLN A 21 17.68 6.14 2.11
C GLN A 21 17.22 4.82 2.76
N GLN A 22 16.64 3.90 1.99
CA GLN A 22 16.06 2.67 2.51
C GLN A 22 17.09 1.83 3.27
N PHE A 23 18.34 1.74 2.82
CA PHE A 23 19.38 1.02 3.55
C PHE A 23 19.67 1.66 4.92
N THR A 24 19.62 2.99 5.01
CA THR A 24 19.75 3.71 6.28
C THR A 24 18.58 3.38 7.22
N PHE A 25 17.36 3.30 6.68
CA PHE A 25 16.18 2.88 7.44
C PHE A 25 16.34 1.45 8.01
N ILE A 26 16.82 0.51 7.19
CA ILE A 26 17.04 -0.88 7.64
C ILE A 26 18.09 -0.96 8.73
N ARG A 27 19.21 -0.23 8.58
CA ARG A 27 20.26 -0.17 9.62
C ARG A 27 19.77 0.48 10.91
N ALA A 28 18.92 1.50 10.80
CA ALA A 28 18.29 2.11 11.97
C ALA A 28 17.37 1.12 12.71
N LEU A 29 16.56 0.34 11.98
CA LEU A 29 15.74 -0.72 12.57
C LEU A 29 16.59 -1.81 13.22
N GLU A 30 17.71 -2.19 12.61
CA GLU A 30 18.62 -3.19 13.18
C GLU A 30 19.20 -2.74 14.52
N ARG A 31 19.77 -1.53 14.58
CA ARG A 31 20.34 -0.97 15.82
C ARG A 31 19.29 -0.79 16.91
N THR A 32 18.15 -0.19 16.58
CA THR A 32 17.10 0.06 17.58
C THR A 32 16.47 -1.23 18.12
N ARG A 33 16.45 -2.32 17.33
CA ARG A 33 16.04 -3.65 17.79
C ARG A 33 17.07 -4.31 18.70
N GLU A 34 18.35 -4.12 18.42
CA GLU A 34 19.43 -4.58 19.29
C GLU A 34 19.30 -3.92 20.68
N GLU A 35 19.13 -2.60 20.72
CA GLU A 35 18.86 -1.84 21.95
C GLU A 35 17.57 -2.28 22.67
N ALA A 36 16.52 -2.59 21.90
CA ALA A 36 15.26 -3.11 22.45
C ALA A 36 15.30 -4.60 22.85
N HIS A 37 16.40 -5.29 22.58
CA HIS A 37 16.55 -6.73 22.75
C HIS A 37 15.48 -7.57 21.98
N ASP A 38 14.97 -7.05 20.85
CA ASP A 38 13.97 -7.71 20.00
C ASP A 38 14.56 -8.19 18.65
N MET A 39 15.58 -9.04 18.73
CA MET A 39 16.31 -9.52 17.55
C MET A 39 15.62 -10.67 16.80
N PHE A 40 14.75 -11.42 17.46
CA PHE A 40 14.20 -12.66 16.90
C PHE A 40 12.91 -12.47 16.11
N ARG A 41 12.12 -11.45 16.43
CA ARG A 41 10.82 -11.22 15.79
C ARG A 41 10.96 -10.25 14.62
N PRO A 42 10.18 -10.41 13.54
CA PRO A 42 10.12 -9.41 12.49
C PRO A 42 9.54 -8.11 13.07
N VAL A 43 9.92 -6.98 12.47
CA VAL A 43 9.20 -5.73 12.69
C VAL A 43 7.91 -5.84 11.89
N SER A 44 6.80 -6.00 12.61
CA SER A 44 5.51 -6.35 12.06
C SER A 44 4.52 -5.20 12.04
N SER A 45 4.79 -4.05 12.65
CA SER A 45 3.80 -2.97 12.74
C SER A 45 4.41 -1.57 12.73
N ILE A 46 3.61 -0.57 12.36
CA ILE A 46 4.03 0.85 12.38
C ILE A 46 4.26 1.30 13.84
N VAL A 47 3.42 0.83 14.78
CA VAL A 47 3.59 1.15 16.21
C VAL A 47 4.90 0.60 16.77
N GLN A 48 5.39 -0.55 16.31
CA GLN A 48 6.72 -1.03 16.70
C GLN A 48 7.84 -0.10 16.21
N VAL A 49 7.76 0.37 14.96
CA VAL A 49 8.73 1.35 14.42
C VAL A 49 8.72 2.64 15.24
N GLN A 50 7.53 3.11 15.64
CA GLN A 50 7.39 4.26 16.54
C GLN A 50 8.01 3.97 17.92
N CYS A 51 7.74 2.81 18.51
CA CYS A 51 8.28 2.42 19.81
C CYS A 51 9.81 2.38 19.80
N TYR A 52 10.42 1.81 18.75
CA TYR A 52 11.86 1.82 18.54
C TYR A 52 12.43 3.24 18.43
N LYS A 53 11.77 4.11 17.66
CA LYS A 53 12.16 5.52 17.53
C LYS A 53 12.11 6.25 18.88
N ASP A 54 11.07 6.03 19.67
CA ASP A 54 10.83 6.82 20.88
C ASP A 54 11.69 6.36 22.06
N HIS A 55 11.85 5.04 22.24
CA HIS A 55 12.46 4.48 23.45
C HIS A 55 13.84 3.86 23.25
N HIS A 56 14.21 3.51 22.01
CA HIS A 56 15.42 2.72 21.73
C HIS A 56 16.34 3.36 20.67
N CYS A 57 16.09 4.62 20.30
CA CYS A 57 16.83 5.32 19.26
C CYS A 57 17.59 6.54 19.81
N TYR A 58 18.89 6.39 20.00
CA TYR A 58 19.77 7.46 20.50
C TYR A 58 20.50 8.21 19.38
N ASN A 59 20.60 7.62 18.18
CA ASN A 59 21.25 8.24 17.03
C ASN A 59 20.28 9.19 16.29
N SER A 60 20.72 10.41 15.99
CA SER A 60 19.89 11.43 15.33
C SER A 60 19.57 11.10 13.87
N THR A 61 20.51 10.49 13.14
CA THR A 61 20.30 10.02 11.76
C THR A 61 19.25 8.90 11.71
N ASP A 62 19.33 7.96 12.66
CA ASP A 62 18.34 6.87 12.79
C ASP A 62 16.96 7.44 13.13
N ARG A 63 16.91 8.33 14.12
CA ARG A 63 15.65 8.99 14.51
C ARG A 63 15.03 9.72 13.32
N ARG A 64 15.84 10.43 12.52
CA ARG A 64 15.38 11.13 11.32
C ARG A 64 14.76 10.17 10.30
N ILE A 65 15.43 9.06 9.97
CA ILE A 65 14.92 8.15 8.93
C ILE A 65 13.70 7.34 9.42
N LEU A 66 13.67 6.92 10.69
CA LEU A 66 12.49 6.29 11.28
C LEU A 66 11.31 7.27 11.29
N ASN A 67 11.56 8.53 11.67
CA ASN A 67 10.53 9.56 11.63
C ASN A 67 10.02 9.84 10.20
N MET A 68 10.89 9.80 9.19
CA MET A 68 10.47 9.96 7.79
C MET A 68 9.47 8.87 7.37
N PHE A 69 9.70 7.61 7.74
CA PHE A 69 8.75 6.51 7.50
C PHE A 69 7.39 6.77 8.17
N ILE A 70 7.40 7.13 9.46
CA ILE A 70 6.18 7.42 10.23
C ILE A 70 5.41 8.61 9.63
N CYS A 71 6.12 9.68 9.25
CA CYS A 71 5.51 10.85 8.62
C CYS A 71 4.81 10.49 7.31
N ILE A 72 5.45 9.68 6.44
CA ILE A 72 4.80 9.23 5.21
C ILE A 72 3.55 8.40 5.52
N CYS A 73 3.59 7.50 6.50
CA CYS A 73 2.40 6.74 6.92
C CYS A 73 1.26 7.66 7.40
N ASN A 74 1.59 8.73 8.14
CA ASN A 74 0.61 9.72 8.59
C ASN A 74 0.03 10.54 7.44
N ASP A 75 0.87 10.97 6.50
CA ASP A 75 0.43 11.72 5.32
C ASP A 75 -0.50 10.86 4.47
N LEU A 76 -0.18 9.57 4.30
CA LEU A 76 -1.06 8.61 3.62
C LEU A 76 -2.40 8.45 4.36
N ARG A 77 -2.41 8.33 5.69
CA ARG A 77 -3.66 8.27 6.47
C ARG A 77 -4.51 9.52 6.30
N ASN A 78 -3.88 10.68 6.32
CA ASN A 78 -4.57 11.95 6.10
C ASN A 78 -5.13 12.06 4.69
N LEU A 79 -4.39 11.54 3.69
CA LEU A 79 -4.87 11.48 2.31
C LEU A 79 -6.08 10.55 2.16
N CYS A 80 -6.12 9.39 2.83
CA CYS A 80 -7.32 8.55 2.88
C CYS A 80 -8.56 9.34 3.34
N ARG A 81 -8.43 10.08 4.45
CA ARG A 81 -9.53 10.92 4.97
C ARG A 81 -9.96 11.99 3.95
N LYS A 82 -9.00 12.66 3.30
CA LYS A 82 -9.31 13.64 2.24
C LYS A 82 -10.06 13.00 1.07
N MET A 83 -9.66 11.80 0.63
CA MET A 83 -10.30 11.09 -0.47
C MET A 83 -11.77 10.77 -0.16
N GLU A 84 -12.11 10.38 1.08
CA GLU A 84 -13.49 10.15 1.53
C GLU A 84 -14.35 11.41 1.45
N THR A 85 -13.79 12.57 1.77
CA THR A 85 -14.54 13.84 1.70
C THR A 85 -14.85 14.28 0.27
N VAL A 86 -14.03 13.87 -0.70
CA VAL A 86 -14.13 14.32 -2.10
C VAL A 86 -15.04 13.43 -2.94
N HIS A 87 -15.24 12.17 -2.55
CA HIS A 87 -16.05 11.22 -3.30
C HIS A 87 -16.97 10.44 -2.34
N PRO A 88 -18.31 10.45 -2.55
CA PRO A 88 -19.27 9.77 -1.66
C PRO A 88 -19.17 8.23 -1.64
N GLY A 89 -18.17 7.68 -2.32
CA GLY A 89 -17.82 6.26 -2.30
C GLY A 89 -18.70 5.41 -3.20
N ASP A 90 -18.05 4.55 -3.99
CA ASP A 90 -18.66 3.39 -4.62
C ASP A 90 -17.93 2.12 -4.14
N SER A 91 -18.38 0.93 -4.54
CA SER A 91 -17.79 -0.33 -4.06
C SER A 91 -16.29 -0.44 -4.35
N VAL A 92 -15.81 0.13 -5.46
CA VAL A 92 -14.40 0.05 -5.86
C VAL A 92 -13.56 1.03 -5.07
N THR A 93 -13.96 2.30 -5.03
CA THR A 93 -13.27 3.36 -4.29
C THR A 93 -13.25 3.09 -2.79
N ASN A 94 -14.35 2.57 -2.23
CA ASN A 94 -14.42 2.16 -0.83
C ASN A 94 -13.50 0.96 -0.56
N GLY A 95 -13.49 -0.05 -1.44
CA GLY A 95 -12.57 -1.19 -1.30
C GLY A 95 -11.09 -0.78 -1.28
N LEU A 96 -10.69 0.14 -2.15
CA LEU A 96 -9.34 0.69 -2.19
C LEU A 96 -8.99 1.48 -0.92
N LEU A 97 -9.92 2.29 -0.41
CA LEU A 97 -9.71 3.07 0.82
C LEU A 97 -9.65 2.18 2.07
N GLU A 98 -10.53 1.19 2.19
CA GLU A 98 -10.49 0.24 3.30
C GLU A 98 -9.20 -0.57 3.31
N LYS A 99 -8.72 -1.01 2.14
CA LYS A 99 -7.39 -1.62 1.99
C LYS A 99 -6.28 -0.72 2.53
N CYS A 100 -6.27 0.56 2.15
CA CYS A 100 -5.29 1.53 2.67
C CYS A 100 -5.39 1.70 4.19
N LYS A 101 -6.60 1.85 4.74
CA LYS A 101 -6.81 2.02 6.19
C LYS A 101 -6.34 0.82 6.99
N VAL A 102 -6.64 -0.40 6.53
CA VAL A 102 -6.16 -1.64 7.18
C VAL A 102 -4.63 -1.66 7.19
N LEU A 103 -3.99 -1.39 6.05
CA LEU A 103 -2.53 -1.39 5.95
C LEU A 103 -1.86 -0.29 6.79
N LEU A 104 -2.49 0.87 6.93
CA LEU A 104 -1.97 2.01 7.68
C LEU A 104 -2.40 2.03 9.16
N ASN A 105 -3.16 1.04 9.62
CA ASN A 105 -3.47 0.91 11.04
C ASN A 105 -2.19 0.59 11.81
N ASP A 106 -1.90 1.37 12.85
CA ASP A 106 -0.62 1.34 13.56
C ASP A 106 -0.28 -0.03 14.14
N SER A 107 -1.29 -0.81 14.53
CA SER A 107 -1.15 -2.13 15.16
C SER A 107 -1.34 -3.31 14.19
N ASN A 108 -1.57 -3.06 12.90
CA ASN A 108 -1.75 -4.14 11.94
C ASN A 108 -0.47 -4.98 11.78
N ASP A 109 -0.64 -6.30 11.66
CA ASP A 109 0.48 -7.20 11.39
C ASP A 109 0.82 -7.17 9.90
N LEU A 110 2.02 -6.68 9.60
CA LEU A 110 2.63 -6.53 8.29
C LEU A 110 3.67 -7.62 8.01
N SER A 111 3.90 -8.56 8.93
CA SER A 111 4.97 -9.57 8.81
C SER A 111 4.90 -10.39 7.52
N ALA A 112 3.68 -10.70 7.05
CA ALA A 112 3.41 -11.41 5.81
C ALA A 112 3.32 -10.50 4.55
N LEU A 113 3.27 -9.18 4.72
CA LEU A 113 3.05 -8.23 3.63
C LEU A 113 4.28 -8.15 2.72
N ARG A 114 4.10 -8.36 1.41
CA ARG A 114 5.20 -8.24 0.43
C ARG A 114 4.73 -7.46 -0.79
N ALA A 115 5.41 -6.36 -1.09
CA ALA A 115 5.22 -5.64 -2.32
C ALA A 115 5.75 -6.47 -3.48
N THR A 116 4.92 -6.66 -4.50
CA THR A 116 5.27 -7.37 -5.72
C THR A 116 5.61 -6.39 -6.84
N TYR A 117 6.17 -6.91 -7.94
CA TYR A 117 6.56 -6.14 -9.13
C TYR A 117 5.46 -5.13 -9.52
N PRO A 118 5.81 -3.86 -9.85
CA PRO A 118 7.15 -3.33 -10.15
C PRO A 118 7.99 -2.95 -8.92
N HIS A 119 7.50 -3.17 -7.71
CA HIS A 119 8.17 -2.72 -6.49
C HIS A 119 9.28 -3.70 -6.08
N GLY A 120 10.52 -3.37 -6.45
CA GLY A 120 11.72 -4.12 -6.05
C GLY A 120 12.18 -3.89 -4.61
N VAL A 121 11.43 -3.13 -3.79
CA VAL A 121 11.89 -2.67 -2.45
C VAL A 121 12.29 -3.80 -1.50
N VAL A 122 11.60 -4.94 -1.56
CA VAL A 122 11.97 -6.14 -0.79
C VAL A 122 13.18 -6.84 -1.43
N ASN A 123 13.27 -6.84 -2.76
CA ASN A 123 14.37 -7.46 -3.49
C ASN A 123 15.71 -6.74 -3.28
N TYR A 124 15.68 -5.43 -3.00
CA TYR A 124 16.88 -4.65 -2.66
C TYR A 124 17.43 -4.93 -1.27
N LEU A 125 16.68 -5.66 -0.42
CA LEU A 125 17.23 -6.16 0.84
C LEU A 125 18.18 -7.31 0.49
N SER A 126 19.47 -7.09 0.77
CA SER A 126 20.59 -7.97 0.40
C SER A 126 20.55 -9.32 1.12
N LEU A 127 19.98 -9.37 2.31
CA LEU A 127 19.89 -10.58 3.14
C LEU A 127 18.46 -11.11 3.15
N THR A 128 18.32 -12.43 2.96
CA THR A 128 17.04 -13.13 3.12
C THR A 128 16.45 -12.89 4.51
N GLU A 129 17.29 -12.79 5.54
CA GLU A 129 16.88 -12.43 6.89
C GLU A 129 16.26 -11.03 6.98
N ALA A 130 16.89 -10.03 6.35
CA ALA A 130 16.34 -8.67 6.27
C ALA A 130 15.00 -8.65 5.53
N ARG A 131 14.84 -9.47 4.47
CA ARG A 131 13.55 -9.63 3.75
C ARG A 131 12.45 -10.17 4.66
N HIS A 132 12.76 -11.15 5.50
CA HIS A 132 11.80 -11.70 6.44
C HIS A 132 11.49 -10.74 7.60
N ARG A 133 12.51 -10.04 8.12
CA ARG A 133 12.38 -9.17 9.29
C ARG A 133 11.77 -7.81 9.00
N TYR A 134 12.05 -7.23 7.84
CA TYR A 134 11.69 -5.84 7.52
C TYR A 134 10.85 -5.70 6.25
N GLY A 135 10.70 -6.78 5.47
CA GLY A 135 10.01 -6.75 4.19
C GLY A 135 8.57 -6.23 4.29
N GLY A 136 7.88 -6.56 5.38
CA GLY A 136 6.54 -6.08 5.69
C GLY A 136 6.43 -4.56 5.75
N VAL A 137 7.19 -3.97 6.66
CA VAL A 137 7.23 -2.53 6.91
C VAL A 137 7.67 -1.77 5.66
N VAL A 138 8.68 -2.26 4.93
CA VAL A 138 9.13 -1.63 3.69
C VAL A 138 8.06 -1.70 2.60
N SER A 139 7.25 -2.76 2.56
CA SER A 139 6.24 -2.99 1.53
C SER A 139 4.98 -2.13 1.69
N VAL A 140 4.69 -1.64 2.90
CA VAL A 140 3.44 -0.92 3.16
C VAL A 140 3.31 0.35 2.31
N LEU A 141 4.39 1.13 2.19
CA LEU A 141 4.39 2.41 1.48
C LEU A 141 4.05 2.27 -0.01
N PRO A 142 4.78 1.46 -0.82
CA PRO A 142 4.47 1.35 -2.24
C PRO A 142 3.08 0.76 -2.52
N ILE A 143 2.60 -0.19 -1.69
CA ILE A 143 1.27 -0.80 -1.88
C ILE A 143 0.16 0.23 -1.65
N VAL A 144 0.29 1.05 -0.61
CA VAL A 144 -0.70 2.08 -0.30
C VAL A 144 -0.67 3.20 -1.36
N ILE A 145 0.52 3.63 -1.79
CA ILE A 145 0.67 4.64 -2.85
C ILE A 145 0.02 4.17 -4.15
N ASP A 146 0.24 2.91 -4.56
CA ASP A 146 -0.41 2.34 -5.74
C ASP A 146 -1.94 2.34 -5.61
N SER A 147 -2.46 1.91 -4.45
CA SER A 147 -3.89 1.86 -4.19
C SER A 147 -4.54 3.25 -4.26
N MET A 148 -3.85 4.28 -3.77
CA MET A 148 -4.31 5.68 -3.88
C MET A 148 -4.26 6.20 -5.32
N ARG A 149 -3.21 5.84 -6.07
CA ARG A 149 -3.12 6.19 -7.50
C ARG A 149 -4.22 5.53 -8.31
N GLU A 150 -4.54 4.28 -8.01
CA GLU A 150 -5.65 3.56 -8.62
C GLU A 150 -6.98 4.23 -8.30
N TRP A 151 -7.20 4.62 -7.04
CA TRP A 151 -8.40 5.35 -6.63
C TRP A 151 -8.56 6.66 -7.40
N ILE A 152 -7.48 7.45 -7.55
CA ILE A 152 -7.52 8.71 -8.32
C ILE A 152 -7.86 8.44 -9.78
N THR A 153 -7.23 7.43 -10.38
CA THR A 153 -7.44 7.05 -11.78
C THR A 153 -8.89 6.62 -12.02
N TYR A 154 -9.42 5.80 -11.12
CA TYR A 154 -10.79 5.32 -11.19
C TYR A 154 -11.80 6.47 -11.00
N SER A 155 -11.60 7.31 -9.98
CA SER A 155 -12.50 8.43 -9.65
C SER A 155 -12.55 9.46 -10.77
N LYS A 156 -11.41 9.80 -11.39
CA LYS A 156 -11.37 10.69 -12.57
C LYS A 156 -12.16 10.11 -13.75
N ARG A 157 -12.00 8.82 -14.05
CA ARG A 157 -12.72 8.15 -15.15
C ARG A 157 -14.23 8.12 -14.91
N HIS A 158 -14.67 7.81 -13.70
CA HIS A 158 -16.10 7.77 -13.37
C HIS A 158 -16.74 9.16 -13.34
N THR A 159 -16.01 10.16 -12.85
CA THR A 159 -16.47 11.57 -12.91
C THR A 159 -16.68 12.00 -14.37
N LEU A 160 -15.73 11.70 -15.26
CA LEU A 160 -15.85 12.02 -16.69
C LEU A 160 -16.99 11.23 -17.37
N TYR A 161 -17.16 9.96 -17.03
CA TYR A 161 -18.22 9.12 -17.61
C TYR A 161 -19.63 9.58 -17.22
N ILE A 162 -19.85 9.97 -15.96
CA ILE A 162 -21.14 10.50 -15.49
C ILE A 162 -21.47 11.81 -16.21
N VAL A 163 -20.49 12.70 -16.39
CA VAL A 163 -20.67 13.97 -17.12
C VAL A 163 -21.00 13.72 -18.60
N SER A 164 -20.36 12.75 -19.25
CA SER A 164 -20.68 12.39 -20.64
C SER A 164 -22.07 11.77 -20.81
N ARG A 165 -22.57 11.00 -19.82
CA ARG A 165 -23.90 10.39 -19.90
C ARG A 165 -25.04 11.37 -19.61
N GLY A 166 -24.78 12.43 -18.84
CA GLY A 166 -25.73 13.52 -18.57
C GLY A 166 -26.03 14.43 -19.78
N CYS A 167 -25.18 14.40 -20.82
CA CYS A 167 -25.33 15.25 -22.01
C CYS A 167 -26.04 14.57 -23.19
N ALA A 168 -26.40 13.28 -23.06
CA ALA A 168 -26.96 12.46 -24.16
C ALA A 168 -28.47 12.22 -24.03
N MET A 169 -29.23 13.16 -23.47
CA MET A 169 -30.70 13.15 -23.47
C MET A 169 -31.26 14.45 -24.04
N SER A 170 -31.02 14.69 -25.34
CA SER A 170 -32.03 15.36 -26.16
C SER A 170 -31.81 15.09 -27.65
N LYS A 171 -32.94 14.79 -28.31
CA LYS A 171 -33.19 14.53 -29.74
C LYS A 171 -33.01 13.09 -30.23
N LYS A 172 -34.18 12.46 -30.33
CA LYS A 172 -34.49 11.22 -31.02
C LYS A 172 -35.02 11.60 -32.39
N GLU A 173 -34.26 11.39 -33.46
CA GLU A 173 -34.77 11.25 -34.83
C GLU A 173 -33.97 10.16 -35.57
N THR A 174 -34.70 9.40 -36.37
CA THR A 174 -34.39 8.10 -36.99
C THR A 174 -33.75 8.25 -38.40
N PRO A 175 -33.36 7.17 -39.13
CA PRO A 175 -32.01 7.04 -39.71
C PRO A 175 -31.96 7.06 -41.26
N THR A 176 -30.79 7.37 -41.85
CA THR A 176 -30.46 6.93 -43.22
C THR A 176 -28.96 6.62 -43.37
N SER A 177 -28.71 5.49 -44.06
CA SER A 177 -27.46 4.79 -44.36
C SER A 177 -26.36 5.60 -45.06
N GLN A 178 -25.09 5.25 -44.82
CA GLN A 178 -24.14 4.62 -45.77
C GLN A 178 -22.68 4.63 -45.24
N THR A 179 -21.97 3.54 -45.54
CA THR A 179 -20.55 3.19 -45.25
C THR A 179 -19.75 3.27 -46.58
N PRO A 180 -18.41 3.14 -46.68
CA PRO A 180 -17.27 3.31 -45.75
C PRO A 180 -16.15 4.27 -46.27
N ALA A 181 -15.15 4.58 -45.43
CA ALA A 181 -13.76 4.71 -45.88
C ALA A 181 -12.76 4.36 -44.77
N ALA A 182 -11.72 3.63 -45.15
CA ALA A 182 -10.68 3.05 -44.32
C ALA A 182 -9.65 4.06 -43.80
N GLY A 183 -9.04 3.76 -42.65
CA GLY A 183 -7.90 4.51 -42.10
C GLY A 183 -7.41 3.89 -40.79
N ASN A 184 -6.16 3.40 -40.81
CA ASN A 184 -5.56 2.48 -39.85
C ASN A 184 -5.23 3.06 -38.46
N SER A 185 -4.92 2.10 -37.57
CA SER A 185 -3.93 2.16 -36.47
C SER A 185 -4.35 2.71 -35.11
N ALA A 186 -4.64 1.78 -34.19
CA ALA A 186 -4.25 1.91 -32.78
C ALA A 186 -4.26 0.52 -32.12
N ALA A 187 -3.19 -0.25 -32.34
CA ALA A 187 -2.91 -1.43 -31.55
C ALA A 187 -2.38 -1.03 -30.16
N GLN A 188 -3.05 -1.58 -29.14
CA GLN A 188 -2.47 -2.06 -27.89
C GLN A 188 -1.71 -1.09 -26.96
N ILE A 189 -2.45 -0.47 -26.02
CA ILE A 189 -1.97 -0.27 -24.63
C ILE A 189 -3.16 -0.43 -23.67
N SER A 190 -3.52 -1.66 -23.29
CA SER A 190 -4.53 -1.84 -22.21
C SER A 190 -4.45 -3.14 -21.40
N ASN A 191 -3.51 -4.05 -21.72
CA ASN A 191 -3.47 -5.37 -21.07
C ASN A 191 -2.46 -5.49 -19.92
N SER A 192 -1.55 -4.53 -19.74
CA SER A 192 -0.53 -4.62 -18.69
C SER A 192 -1.10 -4.36 -17.29
N ASN A 193 -1.89 -3.30 -17.12
CA ASN A 193 -2.35 -2.88 -15.78
C ASN A 193 -3.37 -3.84 -15.15
N LYS A 194 -4.23 -4.49 -15.94
CA LYS A 194 -5.27 -5.40 -15.40
C LYS A 194 -4.65 -6.64 -14.75
N ASN A 195 -3.53 -7.13 -15.28
CA ASN A 195 -2.84 -8.30 -14.75
C ASN A 195 -2.07 -7.96 -13.47
N THR A 196 -1.43 -6.77 -13.42
CA THR A 196 -0.73 -6.28 -12.23
C THR A 196 -1.66 -6.03 -11.06
N VAL A 197 -2.80 -5.37 -11.29
CA VAL A 197 -3.83 -5.12 -10.27
C VAL A 197 -4.40 -6.44 -9.73
N ARG A 198 -4.69 -7.42 -10.60
CA ARG A 198 -5.16 -8.74 -10.18
C ARG A 198 -4.13 -9.51 -9.35
N LEU A 199 -2.84 -9.35 -9.62
CA LEU A 199 -1.78 -9.99 -8.84
C LEU A 199 -1.68 -9.38 -7.44
N GLN A 200 -1.66 -8.05 -7.35
CA GLN A 200 -1.66 -7.34 -6.07
C GLN A 200 -2.91 -7.62 -5.24
N GLU A 201 -4.07 -7.79 -5.88
CA GLU A 201 -5.30 -8.11 -5.17
C GLU A 201 -5.28 -9.54 -4.61
N LYS A 202 -4.79 -10.53 -5.36
CA LYS A 202 -4.61 -11.89 -4.85
C LYS A 202 -3.67 -11.94 -3.65
N ASP A 203 -2.58 -11.19 -3.69
CA ASP A 203 -1.61 -11.17 -2.59
C ASP A 203 -2.16 -10.42 -1.37
N PHE A 204 -2.98 -9.40 -1.58
CA PHE A 204 -3.72 -8.75 -0.49
C PHE A 204 -4.77 -9.68 0.13
N GLN A 205 -5.49 -10.48 -0.67
CA GLN A 205 -6.42 -11.47 -0.14
C GLN A 205 -5.71 -12.57 0.64
N LYS A 206 -4.53 -13.02 0.19
CA LYS A 206 -3.67 -13.93 0.99
C LYS A 206 -3.23 -13.28 2.30
N PHE A 207 -2.86 -12.00 2.27
CA PHE A 207 -2.50 -11.23 3.45
C PHE A 207 -3.66 -11.13 4.45
N LEU A 208 -4.87 -10.76 3.98
CA LEU A 208 -6.07 -10.73 4.81
C LEU A 208 -6.38 -12.12 5.40
N ALA A 209 -6.28 -13.18 4.61
CA ALA A 209 -6.49 -14.54 5.07
C ALA A 209 -5.44 -14.99 6.11
N ALA A 210 -4.19 -14.52 6.01
CA ALA A 210 -3.16 -14.77 6.99
C ALA A 210 -3.46 -14.07 8.33
N ASN A 211 -3.94 -12.83 8.29
CA ASN A 211 -4.30 -12.06 9.49
C ASN A 211 -5.61 -12.53 10.16
N GLN A 212 -6.46 -13.27 9.45
CA GLN A 212 -7.70 -13.85 10.02
C GLN A 212 -7.50 -15.25 10.62
N ARG A 213 -6.34 -15.89 10.43
CA ARG A 213 -6.07 -17.18 11.08
C ARG A 213 -5.85 -16.96 12.59
N PRO A 214 -6.57 -17.68 13.46
CA PRO A 214 -6.23 -17.70 14.88
C PRO A 214 -4.78 -18.16 15.03
N GLN A 215 -3.98 -17.42 15.81
CA GLN A 215 -2.66 -17.85 16.26
C GLN A 215 -2.74 -19.31 16.72
N GLU A 216 -1.97 -20.19 16.09
CA GLU A 216 -1.99 -21.62 16.39
C GLU A 216 -1.74 -21.85 17.89
N LYS A 217 -2.56 -22.72 18.48
CA LYS A 217 -2.55 -23.07 19.90
C LYS A 217 -1.15 -23.52 20.36
N ALA A 218 -0.87 -23.24 21.63
CA ALA A 218 0.37 -23.59 22.33
C ALA A 218 0.85 -25.03 22.05
N PRO A 219 2.18 -25.27 22.06
CA PRO A 219 2.75 -26.57 21.73
C PRO A 219 2.28 -27.67 22.68
N TRP A 220 2.03 -28.83 22.09
CA TRP A 220 1.50 -30.04 22.73
C TRP A 220 2.30 -30.43 23.98
N ARG A 221 1.62 -30.67 25.11
CA ARG A 221 2.24 -31.24 26.33
C ARG A 221 1.98 -32.74 26.39
N PRO A 222 3.00 -33.59 26.63
CA PRO A 222 2.79 -35.01 26.84
C PRO A 222 2.09 -35.27 28.18
N PRO A 223 1.23 -36.30 28.26
CA PRO A 223 0.57 -36.66 29.50
C PRO A 223 1.60 -37.16 30.52
N GLY A 224 1.70 -36.46 31.65
CA GLY A 224 2.53 -36.87 32.78
C GLY A 224 2.00 -38.16 33.39
N LYS A 225 2.90 -39.12 33.67
CA LYS A 225 2.59 -40.27 34.53
C LYS A 225 2.49 -39.77 35.96
N HIS A 226 1.32 -39.91 36.57
CA HIS A 226 1.15 -39.78 38.01
C HIS A 226 1.87 -40.94 38.72
N PRO A 227 2.70 -40.68 39.75
CA PRO A 227 2.80 -41.57 40.90
C PRO A 227 1.61 -41.39 41.84
#